data_AF-A0A9E2UIW9-F1
#
_entry.id   AF-A0A9E2UIW9-F1
#
_cell.length_a   1.000
_cell.length_b   1.000
_cell.length_c   1.000
_cell.angle_alpha   90.00
_cell.angle_beta   90.00
_cell.angle_gamma   90.00
#
_symmetry.space_group_name_H-M   'P 1'
#
loop_
_entity.id
_entity.type
_entity.pdbx_description
1 polymer ?
#
loop_
_entity_poly.entity_id
_entity_poly.type
_entity_poly.pdbx_seq_one_letter_code
_entity_poly.pdbx_strand_id
1 'polypeptide(L)'
;RTRPIVNLPYTQECNDVAMMLIQHHKAGEYYDRAIDQFAQLHADAAQSARVMALVVHPYIMGAPHRLRYFRDVLGHIRDHREVLFWTGEEILDWFRGQRGGK
;
A
#
# COMPACT_ATOMS: atom_id res chain seq x y z
N ARG A 1 13.98 31.38 -2.76
CA ARG A 1 12.55 30.97 -2.68
C ARG A 1 12.50 29.45 -2.57
N THR A 2 11.85 28.90 -1.54
CA THR A 2 11.62 27.45 -1.41
C THR A 2 10.31 27.08 -2.11
N ARG A 3 10.27 25.92 -2.77
CA ARG A 3 9.03 25.35 -3.31
C ARG A 3 8.32 24.52 -2.23
N PRO A 4 6.99 24.37 -2.26
CA PRO A 4 6.28 23.49 -1.33
C PRO A 4 6.75 22.03 -1.45
N ILE A 5 6.86 21.35 -0.30
CA ILE A 5 7.14 19.91 -0.21
C ILE A 5 5.83 19.20 0.13
N VAL A 6 5.55 18.07 -0.52
CA VAL A 6 4.40 17.21 -0.24
C VAL A 6 4.91 15.88 0.31
N ASN A 7 4.29 15.40 1.38
CA ASN A 7 4.60 14.10 1.96
C ASN A 7 3.63 13.06 1.41
N LEU A 8 4.16 11.94 0.91
CA LEU A 8 3.37 10.77 0.54
C LEU A 8 3.53 9.71 1.65
N PRO A 9 2.43 9.14 2.18
CA PRO A 9 2.51 8.11 3.20
C PRO A 9 3.31 6.88 2.74
N TYR A 10 4.11 6.34 3.65
CA TYR A 10 4.88 5.12 3.50
C TYR A 10 4.74 4.29 4.78
N THR A 11 5.10 3.00 4.76
CA THR A 11 4.90 2.11 5.92
C THR A 11 6.08 1.18 6.18
N GLN A 12 6.29 0.89 7.46
CA GLN A 12 7.18 -0.16 7.96
C GLN A 12 6.41 -1.41 8.43
N GLU A 13 5.07 -1.37 8.44
CA GLU A 13 4.24 -2.50 8.89
C GLU A 13 4.11 -3.56 7.79
N CYS A 14 3.35 -3.28 6.72
CA CYS A 14 3.28 -4.14 5.52
C CYS A 14 4.50 -3.90 4.60
N ASN A 15 5.68 -4.24 5.12
CA ASN A 15 6.97 -4.04 4.48
C ASN A 15 7.82 -5.31 4.56
N ASP A 16 8.23 -5.85 3.41
CA ASP A 16 8.89 -7.15 3.36
C ASP A 16 10.29 -7.18 3.99
N VAL A 17 11.01 -6.05 4.06
CA VAL A 17 12.25 -5.94 4.83
C VAL A 17 11.96 -6.08 6.33
N ALA A 18 11.01 -5.29 6.84
CA ALA A 18 10.64 -5.30 8.24
C ALA A 18 10.10 -6.67 8.66
N MET A 19 9.14 -7.20 7.91
CA MET A 19 8.48 -8.45 8.26
C MET A 19 9.38 -9.67 8.07
N MET A 20 10.10 -9.78 6.95
CA MET A 20 10.80 -11.02 6.60
C MET A 20 12.23 -11.05 7.13
N LEU A 21 12.95 -9.94 7.06
CA LEU A 21 14.39 -9.90 7.36
C LEU A 21 14.69 -9.44 8.79
N ILE A 22 13.84 -8.60 9.37
CA ILE A 22 14.05 -8.07 10.74
C ILE A 22 13.21 -8.84 11.76
N GLN A 23 11.91 -8.98 11.52
CA GLN A 23 10.97 -9.62 12.44
C GLN A 23 10.86 -11.14 12.23
N HIS A 24 11.38 -11.66 11.10
CA HIS A 24 11.38 -13.07 10.74
C HIS A 24 9.98 -13.73 10.74
N HIS A 25 8.95 -12.96 10.37
CA HIS A 25 7.61 -13.49 10.21
C HIS A 25 7.52 -14.49 9.05
N LYS A 26 6.57 -15.41 9.17
CA LYS A 26 6.23 -16.34 8.09
C LYS A 26 5.67 -15.56 6.91
N ALA A 27 5.89 -16.07 5.70
CA ALA A 27 5.40 -15.43 4.48
C ALA A 27 3.87 -15.19 4.46
N GLY A 28 3.09 -16.08 5.09
CA GLY A 28 1.63 -15.94 5.21
C GLY A 28 1.19 -14.74 6.03
N GLU A 29 1.97 -14.30 7.01
CA GLU A 29 1.66 -13.14 7.85
C GLU A 29 1.49 -11.85 7.02
N TYR A 30 2.23 -11.74 5.91
CA TYR A 30 2.09 -10.60 5.00
C TYR A 30 0.69 -10.55 4.38
N TYR A 31 0.11 -11.71 4.04
CA TYR A 31 -1.25 -11.77 3.51
C TYR A 31 -2.24 -11.31 4.59
N ASP A 32 -2.22 -11.94 5.75
CA ASP A 32 -3.19 -11.69 6.82
C ASP A 32 -3.19 -10.19 7.21
N ARG A 33 -2.01 -9.62 7.46
CA ARG A 33 -1.88 -8.21 7.83
C ARG A 33 -2.26 -7.25 6.72
N ALA A 34 -1.95 -7.57 5.46
CA ALA A 34 -2.35 -6.73 4.34
C ALA A 34 -3.87 -6.72 4.14
N ILE A 35 -4.54 -7.86 4.30
CA ILE A 35 -6.00 -7.94 4.20
C ILE A 35 -6.67 -7.17 5.36
N ASP A 36 -6.20 -7.35 6.60
CA ASP A 36 -6.72 -6.62 7.76
C ASP A 36 -6.53 -5.11 7.62
N GLN A 37 -5.34 -4.68 7.18
CA GLN A 37 -5.05 -3.27 6.90
C GLN A 37 -5.95 -2.73 5.79
N PHE A 38 -6.15 -3.47 4.71
CA PHE A 38 -7.03 -3.07 3.61
C PHE A 38 -8.48 -2.92 4.09
N ALA A 39 -9.02 -3.93 4.79
CA ALA A 39 -10.41 -3.93 5.25
C ALA A 39 -10.72 -2.72 6.14
N GLN A 40 -9.80 -2.38 7.06
CA GLN A 40 -9.96 -1.22 7.93
C GLN A 40 -9.89 0.09 7.14
N LEU A 41 -8.87 0.26 6.27
CA LEU A 41 -8.72 1.48 5.47
C LEU A 41 -9.89 1.67 4.49
N HIS A 42 -10.43 0.58 3.97
CA HIS A 42 -11.58 0.57 3.08
C HIS A 42 -12.85 1.02 3.80
N ALA A 43 -13.11 0.50 5.00
CA ALA A 43 -14.21 0.95 5.84
C ALA A 43 -14.10 2.46 6.16
N ASP A 44 -12.89 2.93 6.49
CA ASP A 44 -12.63 4.34 6.79
C ASP A 44 -12.73 5.25 5.55
N ALA A 45 -12.60 4.69 4.35
CA ALA A 45 -12.60 5.44 3.10
C ALA A 45 -13.99 5.97 2.70
N ALA A 46 -15.05 5.55 3.39
CA ALA A 46 -16.43 5.92 3.09
C ALA A 46 -16.68 7.45 3.03
N GLN A 47 -15.91 8.24 3.80
CA GLN A 47 -16.06 9.70 3.86
C GLN A 47 -14.91 10.47 3.20
N SER A 48 -13.76 9.84 2.99
CA SER A 48 -12.57 10.50 2.44
C SER A 48 -11.56 9.44 1.99
N ALA A 49 -10.86 9.68 0.89
CA ALA A 49 -9.88 8.73 0.36
C ALA A 49 -8.81 8.34 1.41
N ARG A 50 -8.34 7.09 1.34
CA ARG A 50 -7.22 6.57 2.12
C ARG A 50 -6.14 6.09 1.16
N VAL A 51 -4.88 6.18 1.61
CA VAL A 51 -3.72 5.69 0.86
C VAL A 51 -3.13 4.51 1.62
N MET A 52 -2.98 3.38 0.93
CA MET A 52 -2.35 2.18 1.46
C MET A 52 -1.04 1.94 0.72
N ALA A 53 0.06 1.83 1.47
CA ALA A 53 1.35 1.43 0.93
C ALA A 53 1.58 -0.07 1.20
N LEU A 54 2.00 -0.80 0.18
CA LEU A 54 2.52 -2.16 0.27
C LEU A 54 3.97 -2.13 -0.21
N VAL A 55 4.92 -2.40 0.68
CA VAL A 55 6.35 -2.28 0.33
C VAL A 55 6.92 -3.66 0.03
N VAL A 56 7.53 -3.79 -1.14
CA VAL A 56 8.14 -5.02 -1.63
C VAL A 56 9.48 -4.76 -2.32
N HIS A 57 10.39 -5.72 -2.22
CA HIS A 57 11.68 -5.75 -2.90
C HIS A 57 11.81 -7.07 -3.67
N PRO A 58 12.21 -7.05 -4.97
CA PRO A 58 12.23 -8.25 -5.79
C PRO A 58 13.07 -9.40 -5.22
N TYR A 59 14.20 -9.12 -4.57
CA TYR A 59 15.05 -10.16 -3.98
C TYR A 59 14.48 -10.79 -2.70
N ILE A 60 13.48 -10.17 -2.07
CA ILE A 60 12.81 -10.67 -0.86
C ILE A 60 11.47 -11.27 -1.24
N MET A 61 10.53 -10.45 -1.72
CA MET A 61 9.16 -10.87 -2.03
C MET A 61 9.08 -11.72 -3.31
N GLY A 62 10.04 -11.59 -4.22
CA GLY A 62 10.08 -12.38 -5.46
C GLY A 62 10.38 -13.87 -5.25
N ALA A 63 10.80 -14.28 -4.06
CA ALA A 63 10.95 -15.70 -3.74
C ALA A 63 9.59 -16.42 -3.87
N PRO A 64 9.49 -17.57 -4.58
CA PRO A 64 8.19 -18.17 -4.92
C PRO A 64 7.26 -18.46 -3.72
N HIS A 65 7.82 -18.84 -2.58
CA HIS A 65 7.05 -19.13 -1.36
C HIS A 65 6.50 -17.87 -0.65
N ARG A 66 6.96 -16.67 -1.04
CA ARG A 66 6.46 -15.36 -0.59
C ARG A 66 5.56 -14.72 -1.64
N LEU A 67 6.00 -14.74 -2.91
CA LEU A 67 5.30 -14.11 -4.02
C LEU A 67 3.84 -14.56 -4.16
N ARG A 68 3.54 -15.83 -3.87
CA ARG A 68 2.16 -16.34 -3.90
C ARG A 68 1.21 -15.49 -3.04
N TYR A 69 1.63 -15.16 -1.82
CA TYR A 69 0.82 -14.40 -0.87
C TYR A 69 0.62 -12.97 -1.32
N PHE A 70 1.67 -12.34 -1.85
CA PHE A 70 1.56 -11.00 -2.40
C PHE A 70 0.62 -10.93 -3.61
N ARG A 71 0.66 -11.93 -4.49
CA ARG A 71 -0.29 -12.05 -5.60
C ARG A 71 -1.73 -12.20 -5.11
N ASP A 72 -1.94 -13.00 -4.06
CA ASP A 72 -3.27 -13.23 -3.50
C ASP A 72 -3.81 -11.94 -2.84
N VAL A 73 -2.96 -11.17 -2.14
CA VAL A 73 -3.30 -9.82 -1.64
C VAL A 73 -3.75 -8.90 -2.77
N LEU A 74 -2.96 -8.79 -3.84
CA LEU A 74 -3.30 -7.94 -4.99
C LEU A 74 -4.59 -8.39 -5.67
N GLY A 75 -4.82 -9.71 -5.75
CA GLY A 75 -6.06 -10.29 -6.26
C GLY A 75 -7.26 -9.82 -5.45
N HIS A 76 -7.23 -10.01 -4.13
CA HIS A 76 -8.30 -9.62 -3.22
C HIS A 76 -8.61 -8.12 -3.29
N ILE A 77 -7.58 -7.28 -3.25
CA ILE A 77 -7.77 -5.82 -3.28
C ILE A 77 -8.37 -5.37 -4.62
N ARG A 78 -7.93 -5.96 -5.74
CA ARG A 78 -8.38 -5.57 -7.09
C ARG A 78 -9.83 -5.93 -7.39
N ASP A 79 -10.43 -6.85 -6.64
CA ASP A 79 -11.84 -7.20 -6.82
C ASP A 79 -12.79 -6.06 -6.36
N HIS A 80 -12.27 -5.04 -5.67
CA HIS A 80 -13.01 -3.85 -5.23
C HIS A 80 -12.88 -2.73 -6.28
N ARG A 81 -14.01 -2.33 -6.91
CA ARG A 81 -14.02 -1.40 -8.06
C ARG A 81 -13.61 0.03 -7.72
N GLU A 82 -13.75 0.39 -6.45
CA GLU A 82 -13.45 1.68 -5.86
C GLU A 82 -11.96 1.86 -5.53
N VAL A 83 -11.15 0.81 -5.68
CA VAL A 83 -9.71 0.85 -5.39
C VAL A 83 -8.92 1.23 -6.65
N LEU A 84 -7.99 2.17 -6.48
CA LEU A 84 -7.09 2.64 -7.52
C LEU A 84 -5.66 2.22 -7.21
N PHE A 85 -4.99 1.62 -8.18
CA PHE A 85 -3.57 1.28 -8.10
C PHE A 85 -2.76 2.37 -8.75
N TRP A 86 -2.31 3.32 -7.94
CA TRP A 86 -1.60 4.51 -8.40
C TRP A 86 -0.15 4.55 -7.92
N THR A 87 0.67 5.13 -8.78
CA THR A 87 2.01 5.61 -8.43
C THR A 87 1.94 6.83 -7.53
N GLY A 88 3.06 7.16 -6.88
CA GLY A 88 3.13 8.35 -6.04
C GLY A 88 2.91 9.67 -6.79
N GLU A 89 3.24 9.71 -8.09
CA GLU A 89 3.01 10.87 -8.96
C GLU A 89 1.51 11.07 -9.24
N GLU A 90 0.79 10.00 -9.57
CA GLU A 90 -0.67 10.06 -9.78
C GLU A 90 -1.41 10.51 -8.52
N ILE A 91 -0.99 10.04 -7.33
CA ILE A 91 -1.55 10.49 -6.06
C ILE A 91 -1.26 11.99 -5.83
N LEU A 92 -0.03 12.43 -6.13
CA LEU A 92 0.38 13.83 -5.99
C LEU A 92 -0.44 14.74 -6.91
N ASP A 93 -0.65 14.34 -8.16
CA ASP A 93 -1.39 15.11 -9.15
C ASP A 93 -2.87 15.19 -8.79
N TRP A 94 -3.48 14.07 -8.35
CA TRP A 94 -4.83 14.07 -7.79
C TRP A 94 -4.93 15.04 -6.60
N PHE A 95 -4.02 14.95 -5.62
CA PHE A 95 -4.02 15.80 -4.43
C PHE A 95 -3.91 17.29 -4.78
N ARG A 96 -3.06 17.65 -5.76
CA ARG A 96 -2.93 19.02 -6.25
C ARG A 96 -4.20 19.49 -6.96
N GLY A 97 -4.82 18.63 -7.77
CA GLY A 97 -6.10 18.91 -8.44
C GLY A 97 -7.21 19.25 -7.45
N GLN A 98 -7.29 18.55 -6.31
CA GLN A 98 -8.24 18.86 -5.25
C GLN A 98 -7.98 20.20 -4.55
N ARG A 99 -6.72 20.67 -4.53
CA ARG A 99 -6.34 21.95 -3.88
C ARG A 99 -6.44 23.16 -4.80
N GLY A 100 -6.32 22.97 -6.11
CA GLY A 100 -6.40 24.04 -7.12
C GLY A 100 -7.83 24.51 -7.45
N GLY A 101 -8.86 23.86 -6.89
CA GLY A 101 -10.27 24.23 -7.03
C GLY A 101 -10.81 25.19 -5.96
N LYS A 102 -9.93 25.87 -5.22
CA LYS A 102 -10.26 27.01 -4.35
C LYS A 102 -9.64 28.29 -4.88
#